data_AF-A0A7K0SYW2-F1
#
_entry.id   AF-A0A7K0SYW2-F1
#
_cell.length_a   1.000
_cell.length_b   1.000
_cell.length_c   1.000
_cell.angle_alpha   90.00
_cell.angle_beta   90.00
_cell.angle_gamma   90.00
#
_symmetry.space_group_name_H-M   'P 1'
#
loop_
_entity.id
_entity.type
_entity.pdbx_description
1 polymer ?
#
loop_
_entity_poly.entity_id
_entity_poly.type
_entity_poly.pdbx_seq_one_letter_code
_entity_poly.pdbx_strand_id
1 'polypeptide(L)'
;TAESHHRALIVEVMGRHAGWIALHSGLAGGAACILIPEQTFSIEKVCEWVESRFKTNYAPIIVIAEGAIPQEGDMVVKDATLDSFGHVKLSGIGEWLAQEIESRTGKEARTSVLGHIQRGGTPSAFDRVLATRFGLHAITAAHEGDWGKMVALHGTDIVRVPLISATERLKTVDPALYKEAEIFFG
;
A
#
# COMPACT_ATOMS: atom_id res chain seq x y z
N THR A 1 -16.78 8.08 14.58
CA THR A 1 -17.25 8.65 13.29
C THR A 1 -17.70 7.56 12.32
N ALA A 2 -16.97 6.46 12.15
CA ALA A 2 -17.42 5.34 11.30
C ALA A 2 -18.35 4.33 12.01
N GLU A 3 -18.04 3.94 13.24
CA GLU A 3 -18.89 3.02 14.03
C GLU A 3 -20.27 3.62 14.32
N SER A 4 -20.34 4.93 14.54
CA SER A 4 -21.58 5.66 14.85
C SER A 4 -22.59 5.70 13.70
N HIS A 5 -22.19 5.30 12.47
CA HIS A 5 -23.02 5.40 11.27
C HIS A 5 -22.97 4.14 10.38
N HIS A 6 -22.38 3.03 10.83
CA HIS A 6 -22.20 1.80 10.05
C HIS A 6 -21.61 2.05 8.65
N ARG A 7 -20.46 2.73 8.58
CA ARG A 7 -19.79 3.04 7.31
C ARG A 7 -18.52 2.23 7.12
N ALA A 8 -18.27 1.79 5.88
CA ALA A 8 -16.97 1.29 5.47
C ALA A 8 -16.02 2.47 5.22
N LEU A 9 -14.79 2.37 5.71
CA LEU A 9 -13.74 3.35 5.46
C LEU A 9 -12.71 2.76 4.51
N ILE A 10 -12.49 3.41 3.38
CA ILE A 10 -11.48 3.02 2.41
C ILE A 10 -10.35 4.04 2.48
N VAL A 11 -9.13 3.55 2.71
CA VAL A 11 -7.93 4.39 2.79
C VAL A 11 -7.05 4.06 1.59
N GLU A 12 -7.01 4.97 0.62
CA GLU A 12 -6.14 4.85 -0.56
C GLU A 12 -4.75 5.39 -0.22
N VAL A 13 -3.76 4.50 -0.28
CA VAL A 13 -2.35 4.78 0.06
C VAL A 13 -1.45 4.71 -1.17
N MET A 14 -0.25 5.28 -1.08
CA MET A 14 0.73 5.16 -2.15
C MET A 14 1.19 3.70 -2.27
N GLY A 15 1.63 3.29 -3.45
CA GLY A 15 2.06 1.90 -3.64
C GLY A 15 2.00 1.40 -5.07
N ARG A 16 2.23 2.27 -6.07
CA ARG A 16 2.17 2.01 -7.52
C ARG A 16 2.40 0.56 -7.98
N HIS A 17 3.54 -0.03 -7.64
CA HIS A 17 3.93 -1.38 -8.08
C HIS A 17 4.32 -2.30 -6.91
N ALA A 18 4.23 -1.80 -5.67
CA ALA A 18 4.60 -2.55 -4.48
C ALA A 18 3.71 -2.17 -3.30
N GLY A 19 3.15 -3.18 -2.64
CA GLY A 19 2.12 -3.04 -1.61
C GLY A 19 2.62 -2.79 -0.19
N TRP A 20 3.91 -2.50 0.04
CA TRP A 20 4.49 -2.42 1.39
C TRP A 20 3.78 -1.43 2.32
N ILE A 21 3.38 -0.27 1.80
CA ILE A 21 2.66 0.74 2.58
C ILE A 21 1.30 0.18 3.00
N ALA A 22 0.52 -0.32 2.04
CA ALA A 22 -0.80 -0.90 2.30
C ALA A 22 -0.74 -2.08 3.28
N LEU A 23 0.20 -3.01 3.10
CA LEU A 23 0.43 -4.14 3.99
C LEU A 23 0.70 -3.67 5.43
N HIS A 24 1.72 -2.83 5.62
CA HIS A 24 2.12 -2.42 6.96
C HIS A 24 1.10 -1.51 7.63
N SER A 25 0.52 -0.54 6.91
CA SER A 25 -0.49 0.35 7.49
C SER A 25 -1.79 -0.40 7.79
N GLY A 26 -2.16 -1.36 6.93
CA GLY A 26 -3.34 -2.20 7.13
C GLY A 26 -3.20 -3.10 8.35
N LEU A 27 -2.07 -3.81 8.47
CA LEU A 27 -1.78 -4.64 9.64
C LEU A 27 -1.74 -3.81 10.93
N ALA A 28 -1.01 -2.70 10.93
CA ALA A 28 -0.89 -1.83 12.10
C ALA A 28 -2.22 -1.16 12.48
N GLY A 29 -3.07 -0.87 11.49
CA GLY A 29 -4.37 -0.23 11.67
C GLY A 29 -5.53 -1.19 11.94
N GLY A 30 -5.29 -2.52 11.92
CA GLY A 30 -6.35 -3.51 12.08
C GLY A 30 -7.37 -3.49 10.93
N ALA A 31 -6.90 -3.28 9.70
CA ALA A 31 -7.75 -3.27 8.52
C ALA A 31 -8.48 -4.61 8.36
N ALA A 32 -9.76 -4.54 8.02
CA ALA A 32 -10.59 -5.69 7.69
C ALA A 32 -10.19 -6.34 6.36
N CYS A 33 -9.53 -5.58 5.49
CA CYS A 33 -8.99 -6.05 4.23
C CYS A 33 -7.83 -5.14 3.77
N ILE A 34 -6.80 -5.74 3.18
CA ILE A 34 -5.65 -5.04 2.62
C ILE A 34 -5.48 -5.44 1.15
N LEU A 35 -5.50 -4.46 0.25
CA LEU A 35 -5.47 -4.65 -1.19
C LEU A 35 -4.15 -4.10 -1.76
N ILE A 36 -3.35 -4.98 -2.37
CA ILE A 36 -2.00 -4.68 -2.86
C ILE A 36 -1.86 -4.96 -4.37
N PRO A 37 -0.92 -4.30 -5.08
CA PRO A 37 -0.69 -4.55 -6.51
C PRO A 37 -0.27 -5.98 -6.84
N GLU A 38 0.42 -6.64 -5.92
CA GLU A 38 0.95 -8.00 -6.12
C GLU A 38 -0.13 -9.09 -6.17
N GLN A 39 -1.32 -8.82 -5.65
CA GLN A 39 -2.40 -9.79 -5.53
C GLN A 39 -3.71 -9.20 -6.04
N THR A 40 -4.23 -9.78 -7.12
CA THR A 40 -5.54 -9.38 -7.63
C THR A 40 -6.64 -9.76 -6.65
N PHE A 41 -7.62 -8.88 -6.44
CA PHE A 41 -8.70 -9.08 -5.48
C PHE A 41 -10.07 -9.19 -6.16
N SER A 42 -10.97 -9.98 -5.58
CA SER A 42 -12.39 -10.05 -5.98
C SER A 42 -13.19 -9.05 -5.17
N ILE A 43 -14.05 -8.30 -5.85
CA ILE A 43 -14.96 -7.36 -5.18
C ILE A 43 -15.99 -8.06 -4.29
N GLU A 44 -16.45 -9.25 -4.69
CA GLU A 44 -17.37 -10.07 -3.88
C GLU A 44 -16.74 -10.42 -2.54
N LYS A 45 -15.49 -10.90 -2.55
CA LYS A 45 -14.78 -11.26 -1.32
C LYS A 45 -14.55 -10.05 -0.41
N VAL A 46 -14.27 -8.88 -0.98
CA VAL A 46 -14.18 -7.63 -0.22
C VAL A 46 -15.52 -7.28 0.43
N CYS A 47 -16.62 -7.41 -0.30
CA CYS A 47 -17.96 -7.18 0.26
C CYS A 47 -18.28 -8.16 1.40
N GLU A 48 -17.91 -9.45 1.27
CA GLU A 48 -18.07 -10.45 2.32
C GLU A 48 -17.35 -10.05 3.62
N TRP A 49 -16.08 -9.59 3.53
CA TRP A 49 -15.31 -9.12 4.68
C TRP A 49 -15.87 -7.83 5.29
N VAL A 50 -16.41 -6.94 4.46
CA VAL A 50 -17.08 -5.72 4.94
C VAL A 50 -18.34 -6.09 5.74
N GLU A 51 -19.14 -7.01 5.23
CA GLU A 51 -20.36 -7.46 5.90
C GLU A 51 -20.08 -8.25 7.19
N SER A 52 -19.04 -9.08 7.24
CA SER A 52 -18.66 -9.80 8.46
C SER A 52 -18.30 -8.86 9.59
N ARG A 53 -17.62 -7.75 9.31
CA ARG A 53 -17.33 -6.71 10.29
C ARG A 53 -18.56 -5.99 10.79
N PHE A 54 -19.52 -5.69 9.91
CA PHE A 54 -20.78 -5.10 10.36
C PHE A 54 -21.58 -6.03 11.28
N LYS A 55 -21.51 -7.35 11.09
CA LYS A 55 -22.14 -8.33 12.00
C LYS A 55 -21.53 -8.31 13.40
N THR A 56 -20.25 -7.97 13.52
CA THR A 56 -19.56 -7.82 14.81
C THR A 56 -19.66 -6.40 15.39
N ASN A 57 -20.47 -5.53 14.76
CA ASN A 57 -20.72 -4.14 15.14
C ASN A 57 -19.48 -3.22 15.09
N TYR A 58 -18.47 -3.60 14.29
CA TYR A 58 -17.30 -2.77 14.00
C TYR A 58 -17.40 -2.16 12.60
N ALA A 59 -16.85 -0.96 12.45
CA ALA A 59 -16.73 -0.33 11.13
C ALA A 59 -15.55 -0.95 10.36
N PRO A 60 -15.76 -1.52 9.16
CA PRO A 60 -14.67 -2.08 8.38
C PRO A 60 -13.76 -0.98 7.84
N ILE A 61 -12.45 -1.15 8.04
CA ILE A 61 -11.40 -0.34 7.39
C ILE A 61 -10.78 -1.19 6.28
N ILE A 62 -10.76 -0.66 5.07
CA ILE A 62 -10.09 -1.25 3.91
C ILE A 62 -8.90 -0.35 3.59
N VAL A 63 -7.71 -0.93 3.49
CA VAL A 63 -6.54 -0.22 2.99
C VAL A 63 -6.23 -0.70 1.58
N ILE A 64 -6.17 0.23 0.63
CA ILE A 64 -5.94 -0.08 -0.78
C ILE A 64 -4.75 0.72 -1.30
N ALA A 65 -3.78 0.02 -1.89
CA ALA A 65 -2.71 0.69 -2.63
C ALA A 65 -3.26 1.28 -3.94
N GLU A 66 -2.76 2.46 -4.34
CA GLU A 66 -3.11 3.11 -5.62
C GLU A 66 -2.89 2.18 -6.84
N GLY A 67 -1.97 1.22 -6.73
CA GLY A 67 -1.67 0.24 -7.78
C GLY A 67 -2.43 -1.09 -7.66
N ALA A 68 -3.40 -1.21 -6.75
CA ALA A 68 -4.16 -2.46 -6.57
C ALA A 68 -5.01 -2.77 -7.80
N ILE A 69 -5.10 -4.05 -8.14
CA ILE A 69 -5.75 -4.52 -9.38
C ILE A 69 -6.89 -5.48 -8.99
N PRO A 70 -8.14 -5.20 -9.35
CA PRO A 70 -9.23 -6.16 -9.16
C PRO A 70 -9.17 -7.29 -10.21
N GLN A 71 -9.85 -8.40 -9.96
CA GLN A 71 -9.90 -9.54 -10.88
C GLN A 71 -10.57 -9.16 -12.21
N GLU A 72 -10.28 -9.92 -13.27
CA GLU A 72 -10.88 -9.67 -14.60
C GLU A 72 -12.41 -9.74 -14.53
N GLY A 73 -13.07 -8.71 -15.06
CA GLY A 73 -14.53 -8.58 -15.03
C GLY A 73 -15.06 -7.64 -13.93
N ASP A 74 -14.26 -7.34 -12.91
CA ASP A 74 -14.69 -6.47 -11.82
C ASP A 74 -14.57 -4.98 -12.17
N MET A 75 -13.52 -4.57 -12.93
CA MET A 75 -13.35 -3.18 -13.33
C MET A 75 -13.91 -2.86 -14.72
N VAL A 76 -14.93 -1.98 -14.74
CA VAL A 76 -15.38 -1.29 -15.94
C VAL A 76 -14.53 -0.02 -16.09
N VAL A 77 -13.46 -0.10 -16.89
CA VAL A 77 -12.45 0.97 -17.03
C VAL A 77 -13.10 2.30 -17.42
N LYS A 78 -13.11 3.28 -16.51
CA LYS A 78 -13.25 4.70 -16.85
C LYS A 78 -11.86 5.27 -17.10
N ASP A 79 -11.61 5.63 -18.35
CA ASP A 79 -10.54 6.51 -18.84
C ASP A 79 -9.21 6.49 -18.07
N ALA A 80 -8.28 5.67 -18.56
CA ALA A 80 -6.85 5.78 -18.25
C ALA A 80 -6.30 7.12 -18.75
N THR A 81 -6.57 8.20 -18.02
CA THR A 81 -5.94 9.50 -18.27
C THR A 81 -4.45 9.37 -17.98
N LEU A 82 -3.61 9.80 -18.92
CA LEU A 82 -2.17 9.87 -18.74
C LEU A 82 -1.83 11.14 -17.93
N ASP A 83 -0.92 11.04 -16.97
CA ASP A 83 -0.37 12.20 -16.27
C ASP A 83 0.60 13.01 -17.16
N SER A 84 1.09 14.14 -16.66
CA SER A 84 2.04 15.02 -17.36
C SER A 84 3.40 14.38 -17.69
N PHE A 85 3.63 13.14 -17.23
CA PHE A 85 4.85 12.36 -17.45
C PHE A 85 4.59 11.10 -18.30
N GLY A 86 3.36 10.93 -18.82
CA GLY A 86 2.97 9.80 -19.67
C GLY A 86 2.66 8.50 -18.92
N HIS A 87 2.41 8.55 -17.62
CA HIS A 87 1.98 7.39 -16.84
C HIS A 87 0.46 7.34 -16.69
N VAL A 88 -0.11 6.13 -16.69
CA VAL A 88 -1.52 5.92 -16.36
C VAL A 88 -1.79 6.48 -14.97
N LYS A 89 -2.78 7.36 -14.85
CA LYS A 89 -3.21 7.93 -13.58
C LYS A 89 -3.89 6.83 -12.76
N LEU A 90 -3.15 6.28 -11.81
CA LEU A 90 -3.56 5.19 -10.92
C LEU A 90 -4.43 5.64 -9.74
N SER A 91 -4.84 6.91 -9.70
CA SER A 91 -5.68 7.45 -8.61
C SER A 91 -7.15 7.10 -8.81
N GLY A 92 -7.87 6.81 -7.72
CA GLY A 92 -9.33 6.66 -7.74
C GLY A 92 -9.83 5.23 -7.64
N ILE A 93 -8.94 4.25 -7.47
CA ILE A 93 -9.33 2.87 -7.19
C ILE A 93 -10.11 2.77 -5.86
N GLY A 94 -9.79 3.60 -4.87
CA GLY A 94 -10.54 3.65 -3.61
C GLY A 94 -11.97 4.15 -3.80
N GLU A 95 -12.17 5.14 -4.68
CA GLU A 95 -13.49 5.68 -4.98
C GLU A 95 -14.34 4.70 -5.79
N TRP A 96 -13.74 4.03 -6.76
CA TRP A 96 -14.38 2.92 -7.47
C TRP A 96 -14.81 1.81 -6.50
N LEU A 97 -13.92 1.42 -5.57
CA LEU A 97 -14.23 0.40 -4.57
C LEU A 97 -15.38 0.82 -3.64
N ALA A 98 -15.45 2.11 -3.28
CA ALA A 98 -16.54 2.63 -2.45
C ALA A 98 -17.90 2.46 -3.14
N GLN A 99 -17.98 2.81 -4.42
CA GLN A 99 -19.20 2.69 -5.22
C GLN A 99 -19.64 1.23 -5.36
N GLU A 100 -18.69 0.31 -5.57
CA GLU A 100 -19.00 -1.11 -5.65
C GLU A 100 -19.52 -1.68 -4.31
N ILE A 101 -18.88 -1.32 -3.19
CA ILE A 101 -19.33 -1.74 -1.86
C ILE A 101 -20.74 -1.20 -1.56
N GLU A 102 -20.99 0.07 -1.83
CA GLU A 102 -22.32 0.69 -1.63
C GLU A 102 -23.39 0.01 -2.47
N SER A 103 -23.10 -0.22 -3.76
CA SER A 103 -24.04 -0.84 -4.69
C SER A 103 -24.38 -2.28 -4.32
N ARG A 104 -23.44 -3.04 -3.76
CA ARG A 104 -23.60 -4.47 -3.48
C ARG A 104 -24.11 -4.76 -2.07
N THR A 105 -23.71 -3.96 -1.09
CA THR A 105 -24.04 -4.20 0.33
C THR A 105 -25.10 -3.25 0.88
N GLY A 106 -25.38 -2.13 0.19
CA GLY A 106 -26.25 -1.07 0.69
C GLY A 106 -25.69 -0.30 1.90
N LYS A 107 -24.40 -0.51 2.25
CA LYS A 107 -23.71 0.17 3.35
C LYS A 107 -22.90 1.32 2.80
N GLU A 108 -23.04 2.50 3.42
CA GLU A 108 -22.28 3.70 3.04
C GLU A 108 -20.76 3.41 3.13
N ALA A 109 -20.01 3.81 2.11
CA ALA A 109 -18.56 3.68 2.04
C ALA A 109 -17.93 5.05 1.79
N ARG A 110 -16.83 5.35 2.47
CA ARG A 110 -16.12 6.63 2.29
C ARG A 110 -14.65 6.42 2.02
N THR A 111 -14.17 7.09 0.99
CA THR A 111 -12.77 7.08 0.57
C THR A 111 -12.00 8.24 1.21
N SER A 112 -10.82 7.93 1.76
CA SER A 112 -9.78 8.89 2.10
C SER A 112 -8.57 8.63 1.23
N VAL A 113 -8.34 9.50 0.24
CA VAL A 113 -7.14 9.44 -0.59
C VAL A 113 -6.04 10.25 0.07
N LEU A 114 -5.03 9.57 0.64
CA LEU A 114 -3.95 10.25 1.34
C LEU A 114 -3.02 10.98 0.36
N GLY A 115 -2.70 10.35 -0.77
CA GLY A 115 -1.86 10.93 -1.81
C GLY A 115 -0.52 11.47 -1.28
N HIS A 116 -0.16 12.69 -1.68
CA HIS A 116 1.16 13.30 -1.41
C HIS A 116 1.46 13.59 0.05
N ILE A 117 0.46 13.58 0.95
CA ILE A 117 0.71 13.80 2.39
C ILE A 117 1.67 12.74 2.96
N GLN A 118 1.66 11.53 2.39
CA GLN A 118 2.54 10.41 2.78
C GLN A 118 4.02 10.65 2.47
N ARG A 119 4.34 11.59 1.58
CA ARG A 119 5.72 11.97 1.24
C ARG A 119 6.22 13.20 2.01
N GLY A 120 5.35 13.78 2.85
CA GLY A 120 5.67 14.93 3.68
C GLY A 120 5.74 14.59 5.16
N GLY A 121 5.94 15.62 5.99
CA GLY A 121 5.97 15.49 7.44
C GLY A 121 7.38 15.26 7.99
N THR A 122 7.45 15.26 9.32
CA THR A 122 8.70 15.10 10.05
C THR A 122 9.08 13.61 10.11
N PRO A 123 10.30 13.21 9.69
CA PRO A 123 10.71 11.81 9.70
C PRO A 123 10.72 11.22 11.11
N SER A 124 10.40 9.92 11.19
CA SER A 124 10.38 9.16 12.44
C SER A 124 11.78 9.03 13.05
N ALA A 125 11.86 8.62 14.32
CA ALA A 125 13.15 8.35 14.96
C ALA A 125 13.95 7.29 14.19
N PHE A 126 13.27 6.25 13.71
CA PHE A 126 13.88 5.20 12.89
C PHE A 126 14.44 5.76 11.59
N ASP A 127 13.65 6.54 10.84
CA ASP A 127 14.08 7.11 9.55
C ASP A 127 15.27 8.05 9.71
N ARG A 128 15.30 8.86 10.78
CA ARG A 128 16.42 9.76 11.06
C ARG A 128 17.71 9.00 11.34
N VAL A 129 17.65 7.94 12.17
CA VAL A 129 18.81 7.11 12.47
C VAL A 129 19.27 6.38 11.20
N LEU A 130 18.34 5.80 10.45
CA LEU A 130 18.65 5.09 9.21
C LEU A 130 19.30 6.01 8.17
N ALA A 131 18.72 7.19 7.92
CA ALA A 131 19.25 8.17 6.98
C ALA A 131 20.66 8.65 7.38
N THR A 132 20.90 8.87 8.67
CA THR A 132 22.23 9.23 9.20
C THR A 132 23.25 8.13 8.93
N ARG A 133 22.88 6.86 9.21
CA ARG A 133 23.73 5.71 8.93
C ARG A 133 23.99 5.55 7.43
N PHE A 134 22.97 5.73 6.58
CA PHE A 134 23.14 5.68 5.13
C PHE A 134 24.10 6.75 4.62
N GLY A 135 23.94 8.00 5.08
CA GLY A 135 24.85 9.09 4.71
C GLY A 135 26.30 8.82 5.08
N LEU A 136 26.54 8.32 6.31
CA LEU A 136 27.87 7.93 6.77
C LEU A 136 28.50 6.85 5.87
N HIS A 137 27.77 5.77 5.59
CA HIS A 137 28.32 4.68 4.78
C HIS A 137 28.51 5.07 3.31
N ALA A 138 27.71 6.01 2.79
CA ALA A 138 27.85 6.53 1.44
C ALA A 138 29.11 7.39 1.30
N ILE A 139 29.40 8.28 2.27
CA ILE A 139 30.63 9.09 2.23
C ILE A 139 31.87 8.23 2.43
N THR A 140 31.81 7.19 3.27
CA THR A 140 32.90 6.21 3.41
C THR A 140 33.15 5.47 2.09
N ALA A 141 32.10 5.05 1.37
CA ALA A 141 32.25 4.40 0.07
C ALA A 141 32.95 5.31 -0.95
N ALA A 142 32.55 6.59 -1.02
CA ALA A 142 33.17 7.56 -1.90
C ALA A 142 34.65 7.82 -1.54
N HIS A 143 34.96 7.91 -0.24
CA HIS A 143 36.34 8.10 0.25
C HIS A 143 37.25 6.92 -0.12
N GLU A 144 36.73 5.69 -0.05
CA GLU A 144 37.46 4.47 -0.42
C GLU A 144 37.51 4.21 -1.93
N GLY A 145 36.87 5.07 -2.75
CA GLY A 145 36.78 4.88 -4.20
C GLY A 145 35.90 3.70 -4.63
N ASP A 146 34.98 3.26 -3.76
CA ASP A 146 34.09 2.11 -3.97
C ASP A 146 32.84 2.52 -4.79
N TRP A 147 33.07 2.94 -6.03
CA TRP A 147 32.05 3.45 -6.94
C TRP A 147 31.10 2.35 -7.47
N GLY A 148 29.96 2.77 -8.03
CA GLY A 148 29.00 1.85 -8.67
C GLY A 148 28.14 1.05 -7.69
N LYS A 149 28.14 1.42 -6.41
CA LYS A 149 27.36 0.79 -5.34
C LYS A 149 26.39 1.78 -4.68
N MET A 150 25.32 1.26 -4.12
CA MET A 150 24.44 1.98 -3.20
C MET A 150 24.52 1.40 -1.80
N VAL A 151 24.15 2.21 -0.81
CA VAL A 151 23.97 1.76 0.57
C VAL A 151 22.57 1.18 0.72
N ALA A 152 22.46 0.03 1.38
CA ALA A 152 21.21 -0.65 1.68
C ALA A 152 21.18 -1.15 3.13
N LEU A 153 19.98 -1.45 3.62
CA LEU A 153 19.75 -2.07 4.93
C LEU A 153 19.36 -3.53 4.74
N HIS A 154 20.16 -4.46 5.28
CA HIS A 154 19.83 -5.88 5.37
C HIS A 154 19.69 -6.26 6.85
N GLY A 155 18.46 -6.52 7.30
CA GLY A 155 18.19 -6.66 8.73
C GLY A 155 18.54 -5.37 9.48
N THR A 156 19.56 -5.43 10.34
CA THR A 156 20.07 -4.27 11.08
C THR A 156 21.35 -3.67 10.48
N ASP A 157 21.93 -4.35 9.48
CA ASP A 157 23.26 -4.07 8.96
C ASP A 157 23.21 -3.15 7.74
N ILE A 158 24.14 -2.19 7.71
CA ILE A 158 24.31 -1.25 6.60
C ILE A 158 25.34 -1.84 5.66
N VAL A 159 24.90 -2.21 4.47
CA VAL A 159 25.72 -2.89 3.47
C VAL A 159 25.84 -2.04 2.21
N ARG A 160 26.87 -2.30 1.42
CA ARG A 160 27.02 -1.73 0.08
C ARG A 160 26.67 -2.80 -0.94
N VAL A 161 25.79 -2.49 -1.88
CA VAL A 161 25.36 -3.40 -2.93
C VAL A 161 25.58 -2.78 -4.31
N PRO A 162 25.99 -3.55 -5.33
CA PRO A 162 26.12 -3.04 -6.68
C PRO A 162 24.80 -2.45 -7.20
N LEU A 163 24.85 -1.28 -7.84
CA LEU A 163 23.68 -0.62 -8.43
C LEU A 163 23.00 -1.50 -9.47
N ILE A 164 23.79 -2.27 -10.24
CA ILE A 164 23.29 -3.21 -11.25
C ILE A 164 22.35 -4.22 -10.57
N SER A 165 22.84 -4.93 -9.55
CA SER A 165 22.01 -5.91 -8.82
C SER A 165 20.79 -5.27 -8.13
N ALA A 166 20.90 -4.04 -7.65
CA ALA A 166 19.81 -3.36 -6.94
C ALA A 166 18.67 -2.90 -7.86
N THR A 167 18.92 -2.82 -9.18
CA THR A 167 17.95 -2.33 -10.17
C THR A 167 17.38 -3.45 -11.06
N GLU A 168 17.84 -4.69 -10.91
CA GLU A 168 17.38 -5.85 -11.68
C GLU A 168 15.90 -6.19 -11.45
N ARG A 169 15.45 -6.10 -10.20
CA ARG A 169 14.09 -6.51 -9.82
C ARG A 169 13.52 -5.57 -8.77
N LEU A 170 12.23 -5.26 -8.90
CA LEU A 170 11.48 -4.57 -7.87
C LEU A 170 11.34 -5.43 -6.61
N LYS A 171 11.58 -4.83 -5.44
CA LYS A 171 11.29 -5.45 -4.15
C LYS A 171 9.79 -5.33 -3.84
N THR A 172 9.05 -6.36 -4.17
CA THR A 172 7.60 -6.48 -3.91
C THR A 172 7.33 -7.20 -2.59
N VAL A 173 6.10 -7.10 -2.09
CA VAL A 173 5.64 -7.86 -0.92
C VAL A 173 5.82 -9.36 -1.17
N ASP A 174 6.30 -10.08 -0.16
CA ASP A 174 6.37 -11.54 -0.21
C ASP A 174 4.96 -12.14 -0.09
N PRO A 175 4.52 -13.01 -1.02
CA PRO A 175 3.22 -13.67 -0.93
C PRO A 175 2.98 -14.41 0.40
N ALA A 176 4.04 -14.92 1.05
CA ALA A 176 3.91 -15.55 2.36
C ALA A 176 3.52 -14.53 3.45
N LEU A 177 4.14 -13.35 3.46
CA LEU A 177 3.78 -12.27 4.38
C LEU A 177 2.35 -11.75 4.14
N TYR A 178 1.93 -11.68 2.88
CA TYR A 178 0.55 -11.31 2.57
C TYR A 178 -0.45 -12.34 3.10
N LYS A 179 -0.17 -13.64 2.94
CA LYS A 179 -1.02 -14.72 3.49
C LYS A 179 -1.13 -14.67 5.02
N GLU A 180 -0.07 -14.27 5.73
CA GLU A 180 -0.14 -14.03 7.17
C GLU A 180 -1.12 -12.91 7.51
N ALA A 181 -1.17 -11.85 6.70
CA ALA A 181 -2.12 -10.76 6.88
C ALA A 181 -3.57 -11.17 6.57
N GLU A 182 -3.79 -12.02 5.57
CA GLU A 182 -5.13 -12.50 5.18
C GLU A 182 -5.86 -13.24 6.30
N ILE A 183 -5.14 -13.82 7.27
CA ILE A 183 -5.73 -14.49 8.45
C ILE A 183 -6.60 -13.52 9.28
N PHE A 184 -6.28 -12.23 9.25
CA PHE A 184 -6.98 -11.19 10.01
C PHE A 184 -8.12 -10.52 9.23
N PHE A 185 -8.37 -10.94 7.99
CA PHE A 185 -9.42 -10.34 7.16
C PHE A 185 -10.81 -10.81 7.58
N GLY A 186 -11.79 -9.90 7.46
CA GLY A 186 -13.17 -10.10 7.91
C GLY A 186 -13.42 -9.75 9.36
#